data_AF-A0A5K1GWP7-F1
#
_entry.id   AF-A0A5K1GWP7-F1
#
_cell.length_a   1.000
_cell.length_b   1.000
_cell.length_c   1.000
_cell.angle_alpha   90.00
_cell.angle_beta   90.00
_cell.angle_gamma   90.00
#
_symmetry.space_group_name_H-M   'P 1'
#
loop_
_entity.id
_entity.type
_entity.pdbx_description
1 polymer ?
#
loop_
_entity_poly.entity_id
_entity_poly.type
_entity_poly.pdbx_seq_one_letter_code
_entity_poly.pdbx_strand_id
1 'polypeptide(L)'
;EMKKYGIKEKRIQLLKDVSGAFRPGSLTALMGVTGAGKTTLMDVLAGRKTGGYIEGCIKVSGYPKKQETFARVFGYCEQNDIHSPYITIHESLLFSAWLRLPPEISSETRI
;
A
#
# COMPACT_ATOMS: atom_id res chain seq x y z
N GLU A 1 -28.37 -10.68 4.46
CA GLU A 1 -29.19 -10.95 3.26
C GLU A 1 -28.61 -11.94 2.26
N MET A 2 -27.29 -12.03 2.06
CA MET A 2 -26.66 -12.89 1.02
C MET A 2 -26.79 -14.42 1.22
N LYS A 3 -27.11 -14.90 2.43
CA LYS A 3 -27.39 -16.33 2.67
C LYS A 3 -28.61 -16.86 1.92
N LYS A 4 -29.53 -16.00 1.49
CA LYS A 4 -30.70 -16.40 0.68
C LYS A 4 -30.34 -16.81 -0.76
N TYR A 5 -29.14 -16.46 -1.25
CA TYR A 5 -28.70 -16.69 -2.62
C TYR A 5 -27.71 -17.87 -2.78
N GLY A 6 -27.68 -18.83 -1.86
CA GLY A 6 -26.91 -20.08 -2.02
C GLY A 6 -25.40 -19.97 -1.86
N ILE A 7 -24.87 -18.80 -1.47
CA ILE A 7 -23.46 -18.61 -1.14
C ILE A 7 -23.19 -19.27 0.23
N LYS A 8 -22.58 -20.46 0.21
CA LYS A 8 -22.25 -21.24 1.43
C LYS A 8 -21.19 -20.58 2.32
N GLU A 9 -20.37 -19.69 1.76
CA GLU A 9 -19.31 -19.01 2.50
C GLU A 9 -19.79 -17.70 3.15
N LYS A 10 -19.47 -17.55 4.43
CA LYS A 10 -19.74 -16.33 5.19
C LYS A 10 -18.82 -15.21 4.68
N ARG A 11 -19.28 -14.43 3.71
CA ARG A 11 -18.57 -13.23 3.25
C ARG A 11 -18.56 -12.17 4.34
N ILE A 12 -17.37 -11.69 4.69
CA ILE A 12 -17.18 -10.61 5.65
C ILE A 12 -16.87 -9.34 4.86
N GLN A 13 -17.68 -8.31 5.07
CA GLN A 13 -17.44 -6.99 4.49
C GLN A 13 -16.47 -6.24 5.40
N LEU A 14 -15.26 -5.94 4.89
CA LEU A 14 -14.23 -5.24 5.65
C LEU A 14 -14.31 -3.71 5.50
N LEU A 15 -14.66 -3.24 4.30
CA LEU A 15 -14.84 -1.84 3.97
C LEU A 15 -16.21 -1.69 3.31
N LYS A 16 -16.91 -0.60 3.62
CA LYS A 16 -18.24 -0.29 3.09
C LYS A 16 -18.29 1.16 2.65
N ASP A 17 -18.53 1.38 1.35
CA ASP A 17 -18.81 2.68 0.74
C ASP A 17 -17.85 3.80 1.15
N VAL A 18 -16.55 3.48 1.20
CA VAL A 18 -15.51 4.43 1.59
C VAL A 18 -15.22 5.39 0.44
N SER A 19 -15.27 6.69 0.72
CA SER A 19 -14.91 7.76 -0.21
C SER A 19 -13.91 8.71 0.45
N GLY A 20 -12.98 9.25 -0.31
CA GLY A 20 -11.99 10.21 0.20
C GLY A 20 -11.08 10.74 -0.89
N ALA A 21 -10.40 11.85 -0.59
CA ALA A 21 -9.40 12.46 -1.45
C ALA A 21 -8.24 12.97 -0.60
N PHE A 22 -7.02 12.79 -1.09
CA PHE A 22 -5.80 13.19 -0.41
C PHE A 22 -5.13 14.31 -1.21
N ARG A 23 -4.85 15.45 -0.56
CA ARG A 23 -4.26 16.61 -1.22
C ARG A 23 -2.74 16.45 -1.34
N PRO A 24 -2.14 16.68 -2.52
CA PRO A 24 -0.69 16.71 -2.66
C PRO A 24 -0.05 17.72 -1.71
N GLY A 25 1.09 17.34 -1.11
CA GLY A 25 1.84 18.20 -0.18
C GLY A 25 1.22 18.34 1.22
N SER A 26 0.16 17.59 1.54
CA SER A 26 -0.45 17.57 2.87
C SER A 26 -0.29 16.21 3.54
N LEU A 27 0.09 16.22 4.82
CA LEU A 27 0.06 15.02 5.66
C LEU A 27 -1.39 14.71 6.03
N THR A 28 -1.87 13.51 5.66
CA THR A 28 -3.20 13.05 6.04
C THR A 28 -3.08 11.87 7.00
N ALA A 29 -3.78 11.95 8.14
CA ALA A 29 -3.80 10.89 9.15
C ALA A 29 -5.12 10.11 9.08
N LEU A 30 -5.04 8.77 9.09
CA LEU A 30 -6.20 7.88 9.18
C LEU A 30 -6.30 7.34 10.61
N MET A 31 -7.31 7.80 11.35
CA MET A 31 -7.49 7.51 12.77
C MET A 31 -8.74 6.68 13.03
N GLY A 32 -8.74 5.90 14.12
CA GLY A 32 -9.88 5.06 14.51
C GLY A 32 -9.47 3.88 15.39
N VAL A 33 -10.46 3.18 15.96
CA VAL A 33 -10.23 2.05 16.87
C VAL A 33 -9.60 0.83 16.17
N THR A 34 -9.01 -0.08 16.95
CA THR A 34 -8.53 -1.37 16.44
C THR A 34 -9.68 -2.14 15.77
N GLY A 35 -9.43 -2.72 14.60
CA GLY A 35 -10.47 -3.42 13.82
C GLY A 35 -11.36 -2.52 12.94
N ALA A 36 -11.21 -1.19 12.99
CA ALA A 36 -12.00 -0.26 12.15
C ALA A 36 -11.70 -0.33 10.64
N GLY A 37 -10.78 -1.20 10.19
CA GLY A 37 -10.43 -1.33 8.78
C GLY A 37 -9.35 -0.38 8.27
N LYS A 38 -8.63 0.34 9.16
CA LYS A 38 -7.56 1.28 8.78
C LYS A 38 -6.46 0.63 7.92
N THR A 39 -5.86 -0.43 8.44
CA THR A 39 -4.82 -1.20 7.73
C THR A 39 -5.39 -1.80 6.45
N THR A 40 -6.64 -2.29 6.47
CA THR A 40 -7.29 -2.83 5.28
C THR A 40 -7.49 -1.77 4.19
N LEU A 41 -7.88 -0.55 4.54
CA LEU A 41 -7.99 0.56 3.60
C LEU A 41 -6.62 0.90 3.00
N MET A 42 -5.58 0.97 3.84
CA MET A 42 -4.21 1.22 3.39
C MET A 42 -3.69 0.12 2.47
N ASP A 43 -3.94 -1.16 2.76
CA ASP A 43 -3.54 -2.29 1.91
C ASP A 43 -4.26 -2.30 0.55
N VAL A 44 -5.54 -1.90 0.51
CA VAL A 44 -6.30 -1.76 -0.73
C VAL A 44 -5.73 -0.61 -1.58
N LEU A 45 -5.45 0.54 -0.96
CA LEU A 45 -4.83 1.69 -1.66
C LEU A 45 -3.41 1.37 -2.15
N ALA A 46 -2.63 0.61 -1.38
CA ALA A 46 -1.31 0.13 -1.78
C ALA A 46 -1.36 -0.98 -2.85
N GLY A 47 -2.53 -1.58 -3.07
CA GLY A 47 -2.71 -2.73 -3.96
C GLY A 47 -2.03 -4.01 -3.44
N ARG A 48 -1.87 -4.12 -2.11
CA ARG A 48 -1.31 -5.30 -1.43
C ARG A 48 -2.38 -6.32 -1.02
N LYS A 49 -3.66 -5.93 -1.02
CA LYS A 49 -4.77 -6.84 -0.77
C LYS A 49 -4.99 -7.76 -1.99
N THR A 50 -4.37 -8.93 -1.98
CA THR A 50 -4.39 -9.91 -3.08
C THR A 50 -5.59 -10.87 -3.05
N GLY A 51 -6.36 -10.87 -1.96
CA GLY A 51 -7.51 -11.77 -1.78
C GLY A 51 -8.81 -11.02 -1.45
N GLY A 52 -9.93 -11.59 -1.87
CA GLY A 52 -11.27 -11.01 -1.75
C GLY A 52 -11.70 -10.24 -2.99
N TYR A 53 -12.83 -9.53 -2.87
CA TYR A 53 -13.39 -8.70 -3.94
C TYR A 53 -13.17 -7.23 -3.59
N ILE A 54 -12.59 -6.47 -4.52
CA ILE A 54 -12.39 -5.03 -4.39
C ILE A 54 -13.16 -4.38 -5.54
N GLU A 55 -14.11 -3.53 -5.19
CA GLU A 55 -14.95 -2.80 -6.14
C GLU A 55 -14.81 -1.29 -5.91
N GLY A 56 -15.09 -0.51 -6.94
CA GLY A 56 -14.97 0.95 -6.91
C GLY A 56 -13.85 1.49 -7.80
N CYS A 57 -13.52 2.77 -7.63
CA CYS A 57 -12.54 3.48 -8.45
C CYS A 57 -11.51 4.18 -7.57
N ILE A 58 -10.23 3.96 -7.86
CA ILE A 58 -9.11 4.66 -7.23
C ILE A 58 -8.37 5.42 -8.32
N LYS A 59 -8.14 6.71 -8.10
CA LYS A 59 -7.38 7.57 -9.02
C LYS A 59 -6.17 8.16 -8.32
N VAL A 60 -5.07 8.27 -9.05
CA VAL A 60 -3.81 8.88 -8.60
C VAL A 60 -3.45 9.96 -9.60
N SER A 61 -3.33 11.20 -9.13
CA SER A 61 -3.08 12.38 -9.99
C SER A 61 -4.07 12.51 -11.17
N GLY A 62 -5.33 12.11 -10.96
CA GLY A 62 -6.39 12.17 -11.97
C GLY A 62 -6.52 10.91 -12.86
N TYR A 63 -5.54 10.02 -12.86
CA TYR A 63 -5.53 8.82 -13.68
C TYR A 63 -6.04 7.59 -12.91
N PRO A 64 -6.72 6.63 -13.56
CA PRO A 64 -7.05 5.35 -12.95
C PRO A 64 -5.78 4.66 -12.43
N LYS A 65 -5.83 4.17 -11.20
CA LYS A 65 -4.71 3.48 -10.58
C LYS A 65 -4.44 2.14 -11.29
N LYS A 66 -3.27 2.01 -11.93
CA LYS A 66 -2.74 0.75 -12.48
C LYS A 66 -1.65 0.20 -11.57
N GLN A 67 -1.75 -1.07 -11.16
CA GLN A 67 -0.84 -1.60 -10.14
C GLN A 67 0.62 -1.62 -10.60
N GLU A 68 0.91 -2.00 -11.85
CA GLU A 68 2.30 -2.12 -12.33
C GLU A 68 3.05 -0.77 -12.28
N THR A 69 2.38 0.32 -12.68
CA THR A 69 2.98 1.66 -12.68
C THR A 69 2.97 2.29 -11.29
N PHE A 70 1.91 2.05 -10.52
CA PHE A 70 1.75 2.64 -9.19
C PHE A 70 2.86 2.21 -8.22
N ALA A 71 3.27 0.95 -8.26
CA ALA A 71 4.34 0.43 -7.40
C ALA A 71 5.71 1.13 -7.61
N ARG A 72 5.92 1.82 -8.75
CA ARG A 72 7.16 2.54 -9.05
C ARG A 72 7.23 3.93 -8.41
N VAL A 73 6.09 4.51 -8.04
CA VAL A 73 5.96 5.89 -7.55
C VAL A 73 5.35 5.97 -6.14
N PHE A 74 5.02 4.81 -5.56
CA PHE A 74 4.38 4.71 -4.25
C PHE A 74 5.28 3.92 -3.28
N GLY A 75 5.48 4.47 -2.09
CA GLY A 75 6.13 3.79 -0.97
C GLY A 75 5.09 3.32 0.05
N TYR A 76 5.25 2.10 0.55
CA TYR A 76 4.43 1.55 1.63
C TYR A 76 5.32 1.07 2.77
N CYS A 77 5.13 1.64 3.96
CA CYS A 77 5.76 1.14 5.17
C CYS A 77 4.77 0.22 5.88
N GLU A 78 5.20 -1.01 6.15
CA GLU A 78 4.36 -2.01 6.82
C GLU A 78 4.28 -1.74 8.33
N GLN A 79 3.31 -2.37 8.99
CA GLN A 79 3.19 -2.29 10.45
C GLN A 79 4.35 -3.02 11.15
N ASN A 80 4.86 -4.10 10.53
CA ASN A 80 6.01 -4.83 11.01
C ASN A 80 7.21 -4.52 10.11
N ASP A 81 8.35 -4.28 10.73
CA ASP A 81 9.59 -4.05 9.99
C ASP A 81 10.09 -5.35 9.36
N ILE A 82 10.55 -5.25 8.10
CA ILE A 82 11.15 -6.36 7.36
C ILE A 82 12.59 -5.99 7.07
N HIS A 83 13.49 -6.43 7.94
CA HIS A 83 14.93 -6.24 7.80
C HIS A 83 15.68 -7.55 8.03
N SER A 84 16.81 -7.71 7.35
CA SER A 84 17.72 -8.82 7.65
C SER A 84 18.42 -8.53 8.98
N PRO A 85 18.46 -9.48 9.93
CA PRO A 85 19.13 -9.28 11.22
C PRO A 85 20.65 -9.30 11.11
N TYR A 86 21.20 -9.68 9.94
CA TYR A 86 22.64 -9.88 9.72
C TYR A 86 23.33 -8.71 9.01
N ILE A 87 22.60 -7.63 8.72
CA ILE A 87 23.15 -6.45 8.05
C ILE A 87 22.87 -5.20 8.87
N THR A 88 23.77 -4.24 8.78
CA THR A 88 23.63 -2.92 9.38
C THR A 88 22.58 -2.10 8.64
N ILE A 89 22.15 -1.00 9.27
CA ILE A 89 21.22 -0.03 8.66
C ILE A 89 21.83 0.55 7.38
N HIS A 90 23.13 0.89 7.42
CA HIS A 90 23.84 1.44 6.27
C HIS A 90 23.83 0.47 5.08
N GLU A 91 24.12 -0.81 5.31
CA GLU A 91 24.08 -1.83 4.25
C GLU A 91 22.67 -2.04 3.70
N SER A 92 21.64 -2.00 4.56
CA SER A 92 20.24 -2.10 4.13
C SER A 92 19.84 -0.94 3.21
N LEU A 93 20.25 0.29 3.54
CA LEU A 93 19.99 1.48 2.72
C LEU A 93 20.73 1.39 1.39
N LEU A 94 22.02 1.04 1.42
CA LEU A 94 22.85 0.88 0.21
C LEU A 94 22.27 -0.18 -0.73
N PHE A 95 21.82 -1.32 -0.18
CA PHE A 95 21.16 -2.37 -0.95
C PHE A 95 19.88 -1.86 -1.62
N SER A 96 19.05 -1.09 -0.91
CA SER A 96 17.85 -0.48 -1.50
C SER A 96 18.18 0.52 -2.60
N ALA A 97 19.21 1.34 -2.38
CA ALA A 97 19.70 2.33 -3.34
C ALA A 97 20.17 1.65 -4.64
N TRP A 98 20.96 0.57 -4.55
CA TRP A 98 21.42 -0.19 -5.72
C TRP A 98 20.30 -0.77 -6.58
N LEU A 99 19.18 -1.17 -5.97
CA LEU A 99 18.06 -1.77 -6.69
C LEU A 99 17.11 -0.74 -7.31
N ARG A 100 17.05 0.48 -6.75
CA ARG A 100 16.05 1.50 -7.14
C ARG A 100 16.64 2.65 -7.94
N LEU A 101 17.92 2.95 -7.76
CA LEU A 101 18.56 4.08 -8.42
C LEU A 101 19.07 3.72 -9.81
N PRO A 102 18.99 4.66 -10.78
CA PRO A 102 19.61 4.49 -12.09
C PRO A 102 21.15 4.32 -12.00
N PRO A 103 21.78 3.60 -12.97
CA PRO A 103 23.21 3.35 -12.95
C PRO A 103 24.06 4.62 -13.07
N GLU A 104 23.49 5.70 -13.61
CA GLU A 104 24.17 6.99 -13.80
C GLU A 104 24.43 7.74 -12.48
N ILE A 105 23.77 7.35 -11.37
CA ILE A 105 24.01 7.94 -10.06
C ILE A 105 25.36 7.46 -9.53
N SER A 106 26.27 8.41 -9.24
CA SER A 106 27.61 8.14 -8.71
C SER A 106 27.55 7.47 -7.33
N SER A 107 28.57 6.68 -7.00
CA SER A 107 28.62 5.94 -5.74
C SER A 107 28.53 6.85 -4.51
N GLU A 108 29.07 8.06 -4.60
CA GLU A 108 29.06 9.06 -3.53
C GLU A 108 27.66 9.64 -3.30
N THR A 109 26.82 9.69 -4.33
CA THR A 109 25.45 10.23 -4.26
C THR A 109 24.42 9.17 -3.85
N ARG A 110 24.78 7.88 -3.86
CA ARG A 110 23.88 6.77 -3.50
C ARG A 110 23.62 6.64 -1.99
N ILE A 111 24.35 7.39 -1.17
CA ILE A 111 24.36 7.30 0.30
C ILE A 111 23.92 8.63 0.89
#